data_AF-A0A940QYY4-F1
#
_entry.id   AF-A0A940QYY4-F1
#
_cell.length_a   1.000
_cell.length_b   1.000
_cell.length_c   1.000
_cell.angle_alpha   90.00
_cell.angle_beta   90.00
_cell.angle_gamma   90.00
#
_symmetry.space_group_name_H-M   'P 1'
#
loop_
_entity.id
_entity.type
_entity.pdbx_description
1 polymer ?
#
loop_
_entity_poly.entity_id
_entity_poly.type
_entity_poly.pdbx_seq_one_letter_code
_entity_poly.pdbx_strand_id
1 'polypeptide(L)'
;RLGLRYVSGLREASARRIEAERSRGQFSTLGDLVARAGLQEDERRHLANAGACAVFGGRRRDVLWQLAALDRDPTTLFASRSSAVPKMAAGSSPLSAMSPLEETLADYDATGLTAGPHVMAHLRERLRLRDVVASADVRRVPHGRRVRVAGHVIVRQRPGTAKGMLFLTLEDETGTCNVVIRPDVFSRHRRLLHTCRLLLVEGPIQSVDGVIHVQGVAFEEMMLAGTAPPSHGFH
;
A
#
# COMPACT_ATOMS: atom_id res chain seq x y z
N ARG A 1 4.34 -3.03 -13.69
CA ARG A 1 3.74 -1.81 -14.29
C ARG A 1 2.26 -1.81 -13.91
N LEU A 2 1.75 -0.70 -13.36
CA LEU A 2 0.35 -0.55 -12.97
C LEU A 2 -0.38 0.33 -13.97
N GLY A 3 -1.67 0.04 -14.22
CA GLY A 3 -2.52 0.86 -15.07
C GLY A 3 -3.08 2.09 -14.35
N LEU A 4 -3.41 3.14 -15.09
CA LEU A 4 -3.98 4.38 -14.53
C LEU A 4 -5.31 4.18 -13.80
N ARG A 5 -6.04 3.10 -14.13
CA ARG A 5 -7.30 2.71 -13.44
C ARG A 5 -7.14 2.48 -11.93
N TYR A 6 -5.93 2.16 -11.47
CA TYR A 6 -5.66 1.90 -10.07
C TYR A 6 -5.36 3.18 -9.28
N VAL A 7 -5.18 4.33 -9.94
CA VAL A 7 -4.93 5.60 -9.24
C VAL A 7 -6.21 6.08 -8.58
N SER A 8 -6.26 6.00 -7.25
CA SER A 8 -7.38 6.45 -6.44
C SER A 8 -7.71 7.91 -6.73
N GLY A 9 -8.96 8.19 -7.10
CA GLY A 9 -9.46 9.53 -7.41
C GLY A 9 -9.21 10.03 -8.84
N LEU A 10 -8.44 9.30 -9.66
CA LEU A 10 -8.26 9.66 -11.06
C LEU A 10 -9.51 9.26 -11.88
N ARG A 11 -10.11 10.24 -12.55
CA ARG A 11 -11.28 10.01 -13.42
C ARG A 11 -10.88 9.19 -14.65
N GLU A 12 -11.75 8.26 -15.04
CA GLU A 12 -11.52 7.42 -16.22
C GLU A 12 -11.32 8.25 -17.50
N ALA A 13 -12.13 9.30 -17.69
CA ALA A 13 -12.00 10.20 -18.83
C ALA A 13 -10.60 10.82 -18.92
N SER A 14 -10.00 11.13 -17.77
CA SER A 14 -8.66 11.74 -17.69
C SER A 14 -7.56 10.72 -17.95
N ALA A 15 -7.72 9.49 -17.45
CA ALA A 15 -6.83 8.39 -17.83
C ALA A 15 -6.86 8.14 -19.35
N ARG A 16 -8.05 8.10 -19.97
CA ARG A 16 -8.21 7.93 -21.43
C ARG A 16 -7.59 9.08 -22.22
N ARG A 17 -7.73 10.34 -21.76
CA ARG A 17 -7.07 11.50 -22.38
C ARG A 17 -5.54 11.37 -22.35
N ILE A 18 -4.96 10.97 -21.22
CA ILE A 18 -3.51 10.73 -21.10
C ILE A 18 -3.06 9.65 -22.08
N GLU A 19 -3.80 8.55 -22.19
CA GLU A 19 -3.46 7.46 -23.11
C GLU A 19 -3.56 7.88 -24.58
N ALA A 20 -4.61 8.61 -24.94
CA ALA A 20 -4.80 9.15 -26.28
C ALA A 20 -3.67 10.11 -26.65
N GLU A 21 -3.32 11.05 -25.78
CA GLU A 21 -2.21 11.97 -26.02
C GLU A 21 -0.86 11.26 -26.10
N ARG A 22 -0.62 10.25 -25.26
CA ARG A 22 0.61 9.45 -25.31
C ARG A 22 0.77 8.71 -26.65
N SER A 23 -0.32 8.28 -27.28
CA SER A 23 -0.27 7.64 -28.61
C SER A 23 0.19 8.58 -29.73
N ARG A 24 0.04 9.90 -29.53
CA ARG A 24 0.51 10.94 -30.47
C ARG A 24 1.99 11.28 -30.28
N GLY A 25 2.59 10.88 -29.16
CA GLY A 25 3.99 11.10 -28.84
C GLY A 25 4.25 10.98 -27.34
N GLN A 26 5.47 10.58 -26.95
CA GLN A 26 5.84 10.51 -25.54
C GLN A 26 5.79 11.89 -24.88
N PHE A 27 5.50 11.92 -23.58
CA PHE A 27 5.58 13.14 -22.79
C PHE A 27 7.04 13.43 -22.44
N SER A 28 7.46 14.68 -22.59
CA SER A 28 8.84 15.10 -22.37
C SER A 28 9.08 15.68 -20.96
N THR A 29 8.06 16.30 -20.37
CA THR A 29 8.11 16.96 -19.05
C THR A 29 6.77 16.87 -18.33
N LEU A 30 6.75 17.20 -17.04
CA LEU A 30 5.50 17.35 -16.28
C LEU A 30 4.58 18.41 -16.89
N GLY A 31 5.11 19.56 -17.29
CA GLY A 31 4.33 20.62 -17.93
C GLY A 31 3.71 20.17 -19.25
N ASP A 32 4.46 19.41 -20.06
CA ASP A 32 3.98 18.82 -21.32
C ASP A 32 2.82 17.85 -21.09
N LEU A 33 2.92 16.97 -20.09
CA LEU A 33 1.83 16.08 -19.68
C LEU A 33 0.58 16.87 -19.26
N VAL A 34 0.75 17.86 -18.38
CA VAL A 34 -0.36 18.67 -17.85
C VAL A 34 -1.07 19.43 -18.96
N ALA A 35 -0.30 20.08 -19.84
CA ALA A 35 -0.84 20.89 -20.94
C ALA A 35 -1.57 20.02 -21.97
N ARG A 36 -0.94 18.94 -22.46
CA ARG A 36 -1.54 18.09 -23.50
C ARG A 36 -2.74 17.30 -23.00
N ALA A 37 -2.64 16.71 -21.81
CA ALA A 37 -3.74 15.94 -21.26
C ALA A 37 -4.82 16.80 -20.59
N GLY A 38 -4.61 18.12 -20.44
CA GLY A 38 -5.57 19.06 -19.84
C GLY A 38 -5.92 18.69 -18.40
N LEU A 39 -4.91 18.39 -17.58
CA LEU A 39 -5.11 17.84 -16.24
C LEU A 39 -5.49 18.91 -15.23
N GLN A 40 -6.55 18.66 -14.47
CA GLN A 40 -6.97 19.51 -13.36
C GLN A 40 -6.04 19.36 -12.15
N GLU A 41 -6.14 20.27 -11.16
CA GLU A 41 -5.29 20.25 -9.97
C GLU A 41 -5.40 18.95 -9.16
N ASP A 42 -6.62 18.48 -8.93
CA ASP A 42 -6.90 17.21 -8.27
C ASP A 42 -6.25 16.04 -9.01
N GLU A 43 -6.43 15.97 -10.33
CA GLU A 43 -5.88 14.92 -11.19
C GLU A 43 -4.35 14.88 -11.17
N ARG A 44 -3.71 16.06 -11.20
CA ARG A 44 -2.25 16.21 -11.06
C ARG A 44 -1.75 15.66 -9.73
N ARG A 45 -2.41 16.01 -8.63
CA ARG A 45 -2.06 15.51 -7.29
C ARG A 45 -2.24 14.00 -7.19
N HIS A 46 -3.31 13.43 -7.74
CA HIS A 46 -3.55 11.99 -7.76
C HIS A 46 -2.43 11.21 -8.50
N LEU A 47 -2.03 11.67 -9.69
CA LEU A 47 -0.94 11.05 -10.46
C LEU A 47 0.42 11.13 -9.75
N ALA A 48 0.72 12.27 -9.14
CA ALA A 48 1.96 12.46 -8.39
C ALA A 48 2.01 11.59 -7.13
N ASN A 49 0.91 11.55 -6.36
CA ASN A 49 0.78 10.67 -5.20
C ASN A 49 0.91 9.19 -5.58
N ALA A 50 0.39 8.78 -6.74
CA ALA A 50 0.59 7.42 -7.25
C ALA A 50 2.00 7.14 -7.77
N GLY A 51 2.89 8.14 -7.81
CA GLY A 51 4.24 7.99 -8.37
C GLY A 51 4.28 7.84 -9.89
N ALA A 52 3.15 8.03 -10.58
CA ALA A 52 3.04 7.87 -12.04
C ALA A 52 3.95 8.84 -12.82
N CYS A 53 4.33 9.93 -12.18
CA CYS A 53 5.12 11.02 -12.74
C CYS A 53 6.63 10.92 -12.46
N ALA A 54 7.11 9.87 -11.77
CA ALA A 54 8.54 9.71 -11.45
C ALA A 54 9.44 9.63 -12.70
N VAL A 55 8.88 9.25 -13.86
CA VAL A 55 9.59 9.20 -15.15
C VAL A 55 10.12 10.55 -15.61
N PHE A 56 9.53 11.66 -15.16
CA PHE A 56 9.96 13.02 -15.50
C PHE A 56 11.12 13.52 -14.62
N GLY A 57 11.60 12.68 -13.71
CA GLY A 57 12.65 13.01 -12.74
C GLY A 57 12.09 13.49 -11.41
N GLY A 58 12.92 13.35 -10.37
CA GLY A 58 12.55 13.67 -8.99
C GLY A 58 11.76 12.56 -8.29
N ARG A 59 11.75 12.64 -6.96
CA ARG A 59 10.96 11.75 -6.08
C ARG A 59 9.54 12.31 -5.95
N ARG A 60 8.63 11.53 -5.36
CA ARG A 60 7.21 11.90 -5.18
C ARG A 60 6.99 13.32 -4.63
N ARG A 61 7.73 13.70 -3.59
CA ARG A 61 7.66 15.07 -3.00
C ARG A 61 8.19 16.15 -3.94
N ASP A 62 9.21 15.85 -4.74
CA ASP A 62 9.75 16.80 -5.74
C ASP A 62 8.73 17.06 -6.83
N VAL A 63 8.07 16.00 -7.32
CA VAL A 63 7.02 16.09 -8.34
C VAL A 63 5.84 16.90 -7.82
N LEU A 64 5.36 16.62 -6.60
CA LEU A 64 4.28 17.40 -5.98
C LEU A 64 4.64 18.88 -5.86
N TRP A 65 5.87 19.18 -5.44
CA TRP A 65 6.37 20.55 -5.36
C TRP A 65 6.40 21.25 -6.73
N GLN A 66 6.89 20.56 -7.76
CA GLN A 66 6.93 21.10 -9.12
C GLN A 66 5.52 21.32 -9.70
N LEU A 67 4.57 20.42 -9.44
CA LEU A 67 3.19 20.57 -9.88
C LEU A 67 2.48 21.74 -9.18
N ALA A 68 2.75 21.97 -7.89
CA ALA A 68 2.20 23.13 -7.18
C ALA A 68 2.75 24.46 -7.72
N ALA A 69 3.96 24.47 -8.28
CA ALA A 69 4.52 25.66 -8.93
C ALA A 69 3.84 26.00 -10.27
N LEU A 70 3.21 25.02 -10.95
CA LEU A 70 2.42 25.23 -12.17
C LEU A 70 1.11 26.00 -11.90
N ASP A 71 0.60 25.97 -10.67
CA ASP A 71 -0.64 26.68 -10.28
C ASP A 71 -0.45 28.17 -10.05
N ARG A 72 0.76 28.71 -10.28
CA ARG A 72 0.99 30.15 -10.21
C ARG A 72 0.30 30.83 -11.39
N ASP A 73 -0.78 31.52 -11.05
CA ASP A 73 -1.67 32.26 -11.94
C ASP A 73 -0.90 33.14 -12.96
N PRO A 74 -1.13 32.95 -14.27
CA PRO A 74 -0.52 33.73 -15.35
C PRO A 74 -0.96 35.20 -15.39
N THR A 75 -1.83 35.65 -14.49
CA THR A 75 -2.23 37.06 -14.32
C THR A 75 -1.56 37.75 -13.13
N THR A 76 -0.76 37.03 -12.35
CA THR A 76 0.02 37.64 -11.25
C THR A 76 1.11 38.56 -11.78
N LEU A 77 1.51 39.56 -11.00
CA LEU A 77 2.62 40.50 -11.33
C LEU A 77 3.96 39.81 -11.66
N PHE A 78 4.09 38.50 -11.39
CA PHE A 78 5.26 37.67 -11.70
C PHE A 78 5.09 36.76 -12.93
N ALA A 79 3.92 36.75 -13.56
CA ALA A 79 3.60 35.87 -14.68
C ALA A 79 4.43 36.14 -15.94
N SER A 80 4.80 37.39 -16.17
CA SER A 80 5.65 37.81 -17.29
C SER A 80 7.11 37.33 -17.19
N ARG A 81 7.48 36.60 -16.12
CA ARG A 81 8.82 36.01 -15.95
C ARG A 81 8.85 34.48 -15.94
N SER A 82 7.73 33.76 -16.13
CA SER A 82 7.74 32.29 -15.92
C SER A 82 6.70 31.54 -16.75
N SER A 83 6.82 31.57 -18.08
CA SER A 83 6.08 30.66 -18.98
C SER A 83 6.75 29.28 -19.12
N ALA A 84 7.93 29.11 -18.54
CA ALA A 84 8.63 27.84 -18.47
C ALA A 84 8.74 27.47 -16.99
N VAL A 85 8.18 26.31 -16.61
CA VAL A 85 8.67 25.62 -15.41
C VAL A 85 10.17 25.45 -15.65
N PRO A 86 11.05 26.03 -14.83
CA PRO A 86 12.47 25.76 -14.97
C PRO A 86 12.63 24.25 -14.94
N LYS A 87 13.43 23.69 -15.86
CA LYS A 87 13.93 22.32 -15.75
C LYS A 87 14.70 22.25 -14.43
N MET A 88 14.00 22.08 -13.33
CA MET A 88 14.56 21.98 -12.01
C MET A 88 15.34 20.69 -12.00
N ALA A 89 16.65 20.79 -11.79
CA ALA A 89 17.50 19.62 -11.66
C ALA A 89 16.90 18.68 -10.60
N ALA A 90 16.95 17.37 -10.83
CA ALA A 90 16.51 16.39 -9.85
C ALA A 90 17.19 16.69 -8.49
N GLY A 91 16.40 16.87 -7.43
CA GLY A 91 16.90 17.20 -6.08
C GLY A 91 16.80 18.67 -5.65
N SER A 92 16.14 19.55 -6.40
CA SER A 92 16.00 20.97 -6.04
C SER A 92 14.77 21.32 -5.17
N SER A 93 14.02 20.33 -4.71
CA SER A 93 12.92 20.57 -3.75
C SER A 93 13.52 20.85 -2.36
N PRO A 94 12.99 21.84 -1.62
CA PRO A 94 13.37 22.02 -0.21
C PRO A 94 12.83 20.88 0.68
N LEU A 95 11.99 20.00 0.14
CA LEU A 95 11.37 18.92 0.89
C LEU A 95 12.31 17.73 1.03
N SER A 96 12.44 17.21 2.25
CA SER A 96 13.16 15.96 2.50
C SER A 96 12.51 14.81 1.74
N ALA A 97 13.32 13.91 1.20
CA ALA A 97 12.82 12.70 0.56
C ALA A 97 12.00 11.84 1.52
N MET A 98 11.06 11.07 0.98
CA MET A 98 10.36 10.04 1.73
C MET A 98 11.33 8.91 2.09
N SER A 99 11.17 8.36 3.29
CA SER A 99 11.75 7.09 3.69
C SER A 99 11.11 5.94 2.89
N PRO A 100 11.76 4.75 2.81
CA PRO A 100 11.19 3.60 2.11
C PRO A 100 9.81 3.18 2.62
N LEU A 101 9.57 3.30 3.94
CA LEU A 101 8.25 3.02 4.52
C LEU A 101 7.22 4.07 4.08
N GLU A 102 7.55 5.36 4.12
CA GLU A 102 6.66 6.42 3.64
C GLU A 102 6.31 6.26 2.16
N GLU A 103 7.26 5.86 1.32
CA GLU A 103 6.99 5.57 -0.10
C GLU A 103 6.02 4.41 -0.27
N THR A 104 6.23 3.33 0.50
CA THR A 104 5.36 2.15 0.48
C THR A 104 3.94 2.50 0.94
N LEU A 105 3.80 3.24 2.05
CA LEU A 105 2.48 3.67 2.55
C LEU A 105 1.78 4.61 1.56
N ALA A 106 2.53 5.53 0.94
CA ALA A 106 1.98 6.41 -0.09
C ALA A 106 1.48 5.64 -1.32
N ASP A 107 2.13 4.53 -1.72
CA ASP A 107 1.64 3.67 -2.80
C ASP A 107 0.28 3.05 -2.46
N TYR A 108 0.13 2.52 -1.24
CA TYR A 108 -1.12 1.94 -0.77
C TYR A 108 -2.24 2.97 -0.67
N ASP A 109 -1.94 4.18 -0.17
CA ASP A 109 -2.92 5.27 -0.13
C ASP A 109 -3.36 5.69 -1.54
N ALA A 110 -2.41 5.74 -2.49
CA ALA A 110 -2.66 6.21 -3.84
C ALA A 110 -3.27 5.16 -4.77
N THR A 111 -3.02 3.87 -4.55
CA THR A 111 -3.43 2.81 -5.48
C THR A 111 -4.05 1.57 -4.85
N GLY A 112 -4.10 1.49 -3.52
CA GLY A 112 -4.55 0.32 -2.78
C GLY A 112 -3.55 -0.85 -2.76
N LEU A 113 -2.42 -0.71 -3.44
CA LEU A 113 -1.35 -1.72 -3.56
C LEU A 113 0.01 -1.02 -3.71
N THR A 114 1.09 -1.80 -3.77
CA THR A 114 2.42 -1.27 -4.11
C THR A 114 3.07 -2.12 -5.19
N ALA A 115 3.83 -1.47 -6.07
CA ALA A 115 4.74 -2.15 -7.01
C ALA A 115 6.14 -2.36 -6.39
N GLY A 116 6.38 -1.81 -5.20
CA GLY A 116 7.59 -1.95 -4.41
C GLY A 116 7.47 -3.06 -3.36
N PRO A 117 8.25 -2.98 -2.27
CA PRO A 117 8.24 -4.00 -1.23
C PRO A 117 6.91 -4.02 -0.48
N HIS A 118 6.46 -5.22 -0.08
CA HIS A 118 5.30 -5.37 0.79
C HIS A 118 5.52 -4.70 2.15
N VAL A 119 4.45 -4.21 2.80
CA VAL A 119 4.56 -3.45 4.05
C VAL A 119 5.27 -4.22 5.17
N MET A 120 5.09 -5.55 5.21
CA MET A 120 5.73 -6.44 6.18
C MET A 120 7.25 -6.55 6.00
N ALA A 121 7.78 -6.26 4.82
CA ALA A 121 9.22 -6.29 4.57
C ALA A 121 9.97 -5.28 5.46
N HIS A 122 9.36 -4.11 5.74
CA HIS A 122 9.91 -3.09 6.64
C HIS A 122 9.95 -3.52 8.11
N LEU A 123 9.19 -4.56 8.47
CA LEU A 123 9.15 -5.13 9.81
C LEU A 123 9.96 -6.42 9.94
N ARG A 124 10.41 -7.01 8.82
CA ARG A 124 10.92 -8.38 8.79
C ARG A 124 12.09 -8.63 9.73
N GLU A 125 13.06 -7.71 9.79
CA GLU A 125 14.23 -7.86 10.67
C GLU A 125 13.81 -7.94 12.14
N ARG A 126 12.94 -7.03 12.58
CA ARG A 126 12.39 -7.01 13.95
C ARG A 126 11.55 -8.24 14.25
N LEU A 127 10.83 -8.76 13.26
CA LEU A 127 10.00 -9.96 13.41
C LEU A 127 10.86 -11.22 13.53
N ARG A 128 11.97 -11.33 12.78
CA ARG A 128 12.91 -12.44 12.92
C ARG A 128 13.54 -12.51 14.31
N LEU A 129 13.88 -11.37 14.90
CA LEU A 129 14.39 -11.28 16.28
C LEU A 129 13.38 -11.74 17.34
N ARG A 130 12.09 -11.85 16.98
CA ARG A 130 11.00 -12.31 17.85
C ARG A 130 10.53 -13.73 17.54
N ASP A 131 11.32 -14.48 16.76
CA ASP A 131 11.01 -15.83 16.26
C ASP A 131 9.70 -15.91 15.48
N VAL A 132 9.35 -14.84 14.75
CA VAL A 132 8.17 -14.83 13.88
C VAL A 132 8.51 -15.50 12.55
N VAL A 133 7.79 -16.58 12.26
CA VAL A 133 7.92 -17.39 11.05
C VAL A 133 7.33 -16.64 9.86
N ALA A 134 8.05 -16.62 8.73
CA ALA A 134 7.54 -16.07 7.48
C ALA A 134 6.43 -16.97 6.90
N SER A 135 5.46 -16.37 6.20
CA SER A 135 4.29 -17.09 5.70
C SER A 135 4.67 -18.28 4.82
N ALA A 136 5.68 -18.14 3.96
CA ALA A 136 6.19 -19.25 3.16
C ALA A 136 6.74 -20.41 4.01
N ASP A 137 7.33 -20.14 5.17
CA ASP A 137 8.00 -21.14 6.00
C ASP A 137 7.04 -21.89 6.94
N VAL A 138 5.81 -21.40 7.10
CA VAL A 138 4.76 -22.04 7.92
C VAL A 138 4.57 -23.50 7.54
N ARG A 139 4.63 -23.81 6.24
CA ARG A 139 4.46 -25.19 5.72
C ARG A 139 5.56 -26.17 6.15
N ARG A 140 6.71 -25.66 6.60
CA ARG A 140 7.86 -26.47 7.04
C ARG A 140 7.78 -26.78 8.53
N VAL A 141 6.85 -26.16 9.26
CA VAL A 141 6.71 -26.36 10.69
C VAL A 141 5.91 -27.63 10.98
N PRO A 142 6.40 -28.52 11.87
CA PRO A 142 5.66 -29.71 12.28
C PRO A 142 4.28 -29.41 12.87
N HIS A 143 3.32 -30.30 12.60
CA HIS A 143 1.99 -30.27 13.20
C HIS A 143 2.06 -30.23 14.74
N GLY A 144 1.17 -29.44 15.35
CA GLY A 144 1.07 -29.27 16.81
C GLY A 144 2.10 -28.30 17.40
N ARG A 145 3.16 -27.94 16.68
CA ARG A 145 4.17 -27.00 17.17
C ARG A 145 3.57 -25.60 17.29
N ARG A 146 3.85 -24.91 18.40
CA ARG A 146 3.51 -23.49 18.56
C ARG A 146 4.43 -22.62 17.72
N VAL A 147 3.84 -21.65 17.03
CA VAL A 147 4.54 -20.66 16.20
C VAL A 147 4.01 -19.27 16.47
N ARG A 148 4.81 -18.28 16.08
CA ARG A 148 4.37 -16.91 15.87
C ARG A 148 4.40 -16.63 14.37
N VAL A 149 3.31 -16.11 13.84
CA VAL A 149 3.20 -15.60 12.47
C VAL A 149 2.73 -14.17 12.55
N ALA A 150 3.11 -13.34 11.58
CA ALA A 150 2.65 -11.97 11.54
C ALA A 150 2.49 -11.50 10.11
N GLY A 151 1.47 -10.68 9.86
CA GLY A 151 1.19 -10.20 8.52
C GLY A 151 0.15 -9.09 8.49
N HIS A 152 -0.02 -8.53 7.29
CA HIS A 152 -1.13 -7.67 6.94
C HIS A 152 -2.39 -8.53 6.81
N VAL A 153 -3.44 -8.21 7.55
CA VAL A 153 -4.70 -8.96 7.49
C VAL A 153 -5.41 -8.58 6.20
N ILE A 154 -5.46 -9.48 5.23
CA ILE A 154 -6.09 -9.20 3.92
C ILE A 154 -7.53 -9.72 3.85
N VAL A 155 -7.88 -10.74 4.62
CA VAL A 155 -9.22 -11.35 4.63
C VAL A 155 -9.69 -11.59 6.06
N ARG A 156 -10.99 -11.33 6.31
CA ARG A 156 -11.72 -11.76 7.51
C ARG A 156 -13.02 -12.41 7.09
N GLN A 157 -13.22 -13.66 7.45
CA GLN A 157 -14.43 -14.40 7.14
C GLN A 157 -15.00 -15.08 8.37
N ARG A 158 -16.32 -14.99 8.53
CA ARG A 158 -17.05 -15.68 9.60
C ARG A 158 -18.28 -16.37 9.02
N PRO A 159 -18.10 -17.47 8.27
CA PRO A 159 -19.21 -18.15 7.61
C PRO A 159 -20.27 -18.61 8.62
N GLY A 160 -21.55 -18.42 8.30
CA GLY A 160 -22.65 -18.84 9.16
C GLY A 160 -22.67 -20.36 9.46
N THR A 161 -22.09 -21.17 8.56
CA THR A 161 -22.01 -22.62 8.68
C THR A 161 -20.87 -23.11 9.59
N ALA A 162 -19.90 -22.25 9.93
CA ALA A 162 -18.69 -22.65 10.64
C ALA A 162 -18.79 -22.53 12.16
N LYS A 163 -19.99 -22.68 12.75
CA LYS A 163 -20.24 -22.60 14.20
C LYS A 163 -19.59 -21.37 14.89
N GLY A 164 -19.54 -20.24 14.18
CA GLY A 164 -19.01 -18.98 14.68
C GLY A 164 -17.48 -18.85 14.68
N MET A 165 -16.74 -19.77 14.06
CA MET A 165 -15.29 -19.69 13.85
C MET A 165 -14.94 -18.48 12.97
N LEU A 166 -13.84 -17.80 13.28
CA LEU A 166 -13.27 -16.71 12.48
C LEU A 166 -12.06 -17.23 11.69
N PHE A 167 -12.03 -16.93 10.40
CA PHE A 167 -10.92 -17.20 9.49
C PHE A 167 -10.26 -15.88 9.12
N LEU A 168 -8.94 -15.82 9.29
CA LEU A 168 -8.11 -14.72 8.83
C LEU A 168 -7.11 -15.23 7.81
N THR A 169 -6.80 -14.40 6.82
CA THR A 169 -5.63 -14.58 5.96
C THR A 169 -4.67 -13.43 6.24
N LEU A 170 -3.48 -13.77 6.69
CA LEU A 170 -2.36 -12.85 6.88
C LEU A 170 -1.48 -12.91 5.63
N GLU A 171 -1.03 -11.76 5.16
CA GLU A 171 -0.11 -11.63 4.05
C GLU A 171 1.20 -11.00 4.52
N ASP A 172 2.32 -11.55 4.04
CA ASP A 172 3.63 -10.92 4.13
C ASP A 172 4.33 -10.96 2.78
N GLU A 173 5.57 -10.46 2.71
CA GLU A 173 6.34 -10.39 1.47
C GLU A 173 6.69 -11.76 0.86
N THR A 174 6.42 -12.85 1.57
CA THR A 174 6.71 -14.24 1.15
C THR A 174 5.45 -15.01 0.75
N GLY A 175 4.26 -14.46 1.00
CA GLY A 175 2.99 -15.07 0.65
C GLY A 175 1.96 -14.95 1.77
N THR A 176 1.03 -15.91 1.83
CA THR A 176 -0.10 -15.87 2.76
C THR A 176 -0.05 -16.99 3.80
N CYS A 177 -0.55 -16.71 5.00
CA CYS A 177 -0.76 -17.67 6.08
C CYS A 177 -2.20 -17.59 6.58
N ASN A 178 -2.84 -18.75 6.73
CA ASN A 178 -4.20 -18.85 7.24
C ASN A 178 -4.21 -19.02 8.76
N VAL A 179 -5.11 -18.29 9.42
CA VAL A 179 -5.32 -18.35 10.86
C VAL A 179 -6.78 -18.66 11.14
N VAL A 180 -7.02 -19.64 12.02
CA VAL A 180 -8.35 -20.07 12.43
C VAL A 180 -8.53 -19.77 13.92
N ILE A 181 -9.61 -19.09 14.28
CA ILE A 181 -9.86 -18.59 15.63
C ILE A 181 -11.21 -19.12 16.12
N ARG A 182 -11.20 -19.76 17.29
CA ARG A 182 -12.39 -20.31 17.92
C ARG A 182 -13.31 -19.21 18.50
N PRO A 183 -14.62 -19.44 18.64
CA PRO A 183 -15.57 -18.42 19.09
C PRO A 183 -15.26 -17.85 20.48
N ASP A 184 -14.79 -18.69 21.40
CA ASP A 184 -14.38 -18.31 22.76
C ASP A 184 -13.17 -17.38 22.74
N VAL A 185 -12.17 -17.71 21.92
CA VAL A 185 -10.95 -16.91 21.74
C VAL A 185 -11.26 -15.58 21.04
N PHE A 186 -12.09 -15.62 20.00
CA PHE A 186 -12.53 -14.44 19.28
C PHE A 186 -13.26 -13.46 20.19
N SER A 187 -14.20 -13.95 21.02
CA SER A 187 -15.01 -13.10 21.90
C SER A 187 -14.15 -12.30 22.87
N ARG A 188 -13.02 -12.87 23.33
CA ARG A 188 -12.05 -12.21 24.21
C ARG A 188 -11.21 -11.13 23.51
N HIS A 189 -10.98 -11.27 22.21
CA HIS A 189 -10.11 -10.37 21.42
C HIS A 189 -10.86 -9.61 20.32
N ARG A 190 -12.20 -9.49 20.46
CA ARG A 190 -13.11 -9.05 19.40
C ARG A 190 -12.67 -7.73 18.76
N ARG A 191 -12.35 -6.72 19.57
CA ARG A 191 -11.93 -5.40 19.08
C ARG A 191 -10.70 -5.51 18.19
N LEU A 192 -9.63 -6.11 18.71
CA LEU A 192 -8.36 -6.27 18.03
C LEU A 192 -8.54 -7.04 16.71
N LEU A 193 -9.23 -8.17 16.73
CA LEU A 193 -9.43 -9.01 15.55
C LEU A 193 -10.30 -8.34 14.47
N HIS A 194 -11.18 -7.42 14.84
CA HIS A 194 -12.00 -6.66 13.89
C HIS A 194 -11.26 -5.49 13.24
N THR A 195 -10.43 -4.76 14.00
CA THR A 195 -9.89 -3.47 13.54
C THR A 195 -8.43 -3.50 13.11
N CYS A 196 -7.65 -4.42 13.68
CA CYS A 196 -6.20 -4.42 13.53
C CYS A 196 -5.78 -4.81 12.11
N ARG A 197 -5.02 -3.95 11.43
CA ARG A 197 -4.54 -4.18 10.05
C ARG A 197 -3.29 -5.05 10.02
N LEU A 198 -2.38 -4.89 10.97
CA LEU A 198 -1.16 -5.68 11.06
C LEU A 198 -1.17 -6.51 12.33
N LEU A 199 -1.28 -7.82 12.17
CA LEU A 199 -1.54 -8.73 13.27
C LEU A 199 -0.39 -9.71 13.45
N LEU A 200 0.12 -9.83 14.67
CA LEU A 200 0.90 -10.96 15.11
C LEU A 200 -0.02 -11.96 15.80
N VAL A 201 0.09 -13.22 15.41
CA VAL A 201 -0.68 -14.34 15.95
C VAL A 201 0.26 -15.39 16.49
N GLU A 202 0.00 -15.86 17.70
CA GLU A 202 0.64 -17.03 18.27
C GLU A 202 -0.37 -18.19 18.41
N GLY A 203 0.07 -19.40 18.07
CA GLY A 203 -0.74 -20.60 18.22
C GLY A 203 -0.10 -21.86 17.65
N PRO A 204 -0.70 -23.04 17.90
CA PRO A 204 -0.23 -24.28 17.31
C PRO A 204 -0.55 -24.36 15.81
N ILE A 205 0.38 -24.90 15.04
CA ILE A 205 0.17 -25.29 13.65
C ILE A 205 -0.78 -26.49 13.59
N GLN A 206 -1.79 -26.38 12.75
CA GLN A 206 -2.69 -27.44 12.38
C GLN A 206 -2.49 -27.75 10.90
N SER A 207 -2.39 -29.04 10.59
CA SER A 207 -2.24 -29.55 9.22
C SER A 207 -3.25 -30.68 9.12
N VAL A 208 -4.35 -30.42 8.43
CA VAL A 208 -5.48 -31.34 8.32
C VAL A 208 -5.86 -31.40 6.85
N ASP A 209 -5.90 -32.61 6.28
CA ASP A 209 -6.27 -32.86 4.89
C ASP A 209 -5.51 -31.99 3.87
N GLY A 210 -4.21 -31.75 4.13
CA GLY A 210 -3.34 -30.94 3.27
C GLY A 210 -3.49 -29.43 3.44
N VAL A 211 -4.40 -28.95 4.29
CA VAL A 211 -4.57 -27.52 4.60
C VAL A 211 -3.83 -27.17 5.88
N ILE A 212 -2.87 -26.24 5.76
CA ILE A 212 -2.08 -25.75 6.88
C ILE A 212 -2.64 -24.42 7.38
N HIS A 213 -2.89 -24.33 8.68
CA HIS A 213 -3.31 -23.10 9.34
C HIS A 213 -2.74 -23.00 10.75
N VAL A 214 -2.65 -21.77 11.27
CA VAL A 214 -2.35 -21.52 12.69
C VAL A 214 -3.67 -21.43 13.45
N GLN A 215 -3.82 -22.20 14.52
CA GLN A 215 -4.94 -22.01 15.43
C GLN A 215 -4.62 -20.82 16.34
N GLY A 216 -5.23 -19.66 16.10
CA GLY A 216 -4.90 -18.43 16.84
C GLY A 216 -5.31 -18.50 18.31
N VAL A 217 -4.36 -18.25 19.22
CA VAL A 217 -4.56 -18.29 20.68
C VAL A 217 -4.22 -16.95 21.35
N ALA A 218 -3.13 -16.31 20.93
CA ALA A 218 -2.73 -14.99 21.42
C ALA A 218 -2.47 -14.04 20.24
N PHE A 219 -2.71 -12.75 20.49
CA PHE A 219 -2.75 -11.73 19.43
C PHE A 219 -2.09 -10.45 19.91
N GLU A 220 -1.33 -9.82 19.02
CA GLU A 220 -0.71 -8.52 19.25
C GLU A 220 -0.89 -7.64 18.01
N GLU A 221 -1.35 -6.42 18.22
CA GLU A 221 -1.38 -5.40 17.18
C GLU A 221 0.02 -4.86 16.94
N MET A 222 0.46 -4.90 15.68
CA MET A 222 1.74 -4.32 15.28
C MET A 222 1.54 -2.89 14.80
N MET A 223 2.37 -2.00 15.33
CA MET A 223 2.35 -0.58 14.96
C MET A 223 3.42 -0.28 13.92
N LEU A 224 3.04 0.48 12.90
CA LEU A 224 3.96 1.17 11.99
C LEU A 224 4.05 2.64 12.37
N ALA A 225 5.15 3.28 11.99
CA ALA A 225 5.21 4.74 11.94
C ALA A 225 4.38 5.23 10.73
N GLY A 226 3.05 5.15 10.85
CA GLY A 226 2.08 5.43 9.79
C GLY A 226 0.89 4.48 9.82
N THR A 227 -0.11 4.72 8.97
CA THR A 227 -1.33 3.89 8.91
C THR A 227 -1.12 2.74 7.93
N ALA A 228 -1.22 1.49 8.41
CA ALA A 228 -1.16 0.32 7.53
C ALA A 228 -2.31 0.31 6.50
N PRO A 229 -2.20 -0.39 5.36
CA PRO A 229 -3.25 -0.43 4.34
C PRO A 229 -4.57 -1.04 4.85
N PRO A 230 -5.73 -0.70 4.25
CA PRO A 230 -6.99 -1.31 4.64
C PRO A 230 -7.04 -2.78 4.23
N SER A 231 -7.76 -3.56 5.03
CA SER A 231 -8.04 -4.97 4.79
C SER A 231 -9.38 -5.18 4.10
N HIS A 232 -9.55 -6.26 3.34
CA HIS A 232 -10.89 -6.64 2.87
C HIS A 232 -11.73 -7.19 4.06
N GLY A 233 -12.91 -6.59 4.24
CA GLY A 233 -13.80 -6.83 5.38
C GLY A 233 -14.70 -8.08 5.22
N PHE A 234 -15.55 -8.30 6.22
CA PHE A 234 -16.49 -9.42 6.27
C PHE A 234 -17.51 -9.35 5.11
N HIS A 235 -17.64 -10.45 4.37
CA HIS A 235 -18.81 -10.79 3.57
C HIS A 235 -19.55 -11.95 4.23
#